data_AF-A0A3D1XWN7-F1
#
_entry.id   AF-A0A3D1XWN7-F1
#
_cell.length_a   1.000
_cell.length_b   1.000
_cell.length_c   1.000
_cell.angle_alpha   90.00
_cell.angle_beta   90.00
_cell.angle_gamma   90.00
#
_symmetry.space_group_name_H-M   'P 1'
#
loop_
_entity.id
_entity.type
_entity.pdbx_description
1 polymer ?
#
loop_
_entity_poly.entity_id
_entity_poly.type
_entity_poly.pdbx_seq_one_letter_code
_entity_poly.pdbx_strand_id
1 'polypeptide(L)'
;QHAPEIKMILEKVAGKQIDLTFVPHLIPMNKGLLTTIYASLNKEMETSEIFNLYRNFYSFEPFVKVLNKGEFPQTKDVLGTNYCRIGVTANKNKAIIISTLDNLMKGAASQAVQNMNIMFGWEESTGL
;
A
#
# COMPACT_ATOMS: atom_id res chain seq x y z
N GLN A 1 -6.85 -13.72 10.40
CA GLN A 1 -5.94 -14.52 9.55
C GLN A 1 -4.83 -13.68 8.91
N HIS A 2 -5.06 -12.39 8.56
CA HIS A 2 -4.02 -11.56 7.93
C HIS A 2 -2.90 -11.03 8.85
N ALA A 3 -3.13 -10.85 10.16
CA ALA A 3 -2.11 -10.27 11.04
C ALA A 3 -0.78 -11.06 11.06
N PRO A 4 -0.77 -12.42 11.15
CA PRO A 4 0.45 -13.20 11.02
C PRO A 4 1.17 -13.02 9.67
N GLU A 5 0.43 -12.94 8.56
CA GLU A 5 0.98 -12.75 7.21
C GLU A 5 1.65 -11.38 7.07
N ILE A 6 0.96 -10.30 7.51
CA ILE A 6 1.50 -8.94 7.52
C ILE A 6 2.78 -8.90 8.34
N LYS A 7 2.76 -9.48 9.55
CA LYS A 7 3.93 -9.52 10.44
C LYS A 7 5.10 -10.26 9.78
N MET A 8 4.86 -11.43 9.19
CA MET A 8 5.89 -12.22 8.51
C MET A 8 6.58 -11.42 7.39
N ILE A 9 5.82 -10.72 6.54
CA ILE A 9 6.40 -9.90 5.45
C ILE A 9 7.20 -8.72 6.01
N LEU A 10 6.67 -8.02 7.02
CA LEU A 10 7.37 -6.91 7.67
C LEU A 10 8.70 -7.35 8.30
N GLU A 11 8.70 -8.46 9.04
CA GLU A 11 9.91 -8.99 9.67
C GLU A 11 10.94 -9.47 8.65
N LYS A 12 10.47 -10.10 7.56
CA LYS A 12 11.34 -10.51 6.44
C LYS A 12 12.04 -9.30 5.79
N VAL A 13 11.32 -8.21 5.56
CA VAL A 13 11.88 -6.98 4.96
C VAL A 13 12.78 -6.23 5.96
N ALA A 14 12.37 -6.16 7.23
CA ALA A 14 13.10 -5.42 8.26
C ALA A 14 14.34 -6.17 8.80
N GLY A 15 14.42 -7.50 8.63
CA GLY A 15 15.48 -8.34 9.18
C GLY A 15 15.47 -8.44 10.71
N LYS A 16 14.35 -8.11 11.35
CA LYS A 16 14.18 -8.11 12.81
C LYS A 16 12.71 -8.31 13.18
N GLN A 17 12.45 -8.63 14.45
CA GLN A 17 11.09 -8.73 14.97
C GLN A 17 10.36 -7.37 14.93
N ILE A 18 9.07 -7.43 14.61
CA ILE A 18 8.20 -6.24 14.50
C ILE A 18 6.96 -6.45 15.38
N ASP A 19 6.70 -5.46 16.23
CA ASP A 19 5.43 -5.34 16.93
C ASP A 19 4.37 -4.78 15.98
N LEU A 20 3.27 -5.50 15.82
CA LEU A 20 2.16 -5.15 14.94
C LEU A 20 0.85 -5.14 15.71
N THR A 21 0.16 -3.99 15.66
CA THR A 21 -1.25 -3.88 16.02
C THR A 21 -2.06 -3.76 14.74
N PHE A 22 -2.97 -4.71 14.51
CA PHE A 22 -3.83 -4.74 13.32
C PHE A 22 -5.29 -4.81 13.74
N VAL A 23 -6.08 -3.80 13.36
CA VAL A 23 -7.50 -3.70 13.71
C VAL A 23 -8.32 -3.47 12.43
N PRO A 24 -9.00 -4.50 11.90
CA PRO A 24 -9.90 -4.35 10.77
C PRO A 24 -11.22 -3.70 11.20
N HIS A 25 -11.79 -2.87 10.32
CA HIS A 25 -13.11 -2.27 10.50
C HIS A 25 -14.00 -2.61 9.31
N LEU A 26 -15.19 -3.13 9.58
CA LEU A 26 -16.20 -3.34 8.55
C LEU A 26 -16.99 -2.04 8.36
N ILE A 27 -17.07 -1.58 7.11
CA ILE A 27 -17.74 -0.32 6.72
C ILE A 27 -18.88 -0.67 5.77
N PRO A 28 -20.03 0.03 5.80
CA PRO A 28 -21.16 -0.25 4.91
C PRO A 28 -20.89 0.20 3.45
N MET A 29 -19.97 -0.49 2.78
CA MET A 29 -19.62 -0.29 1.37
C MET A 29 -19.34 -1.65 0.71
N ASN A 30 -19.65 -1.77 -0.57
CA ASN A 30 -19.54 -3.06 -1.29
C ASN A 30 -18.09 -3.43 -1.63
N LYS A 31 -17.24 -2.43 -1.90
CA LYS A 31 -15.85 -2.61 -2.33
C LYS A 31 -14.98 -1.46 -1.85
N GLY A 32 -13.68 -1.72 -1.80
CA GLY A 32 -12.65 -0.79 -1.37
C GLY A 32 -12.02 -1.20 -0.05
N LEU A 33 -10.73 -1.00 0.05
CA LEU A 33 -9.96 -1.15 1.28
C LEU A 33 -9.18 0.13 1.50
N LEU A 34 -9.20 0.64 2.73
CA LEU A 34 -8.32 1.72 3.17
C LEU A 34 -7.55 1.25 4.40
N THR A 35 -6.24 1.46 4.40
CA THR A 35 -5.41 1.29 5.59
C THR A 35 -4.82 2.62 6.01
N THR A 36 -4.89 2.90 7.31
CA THR A 36 -4.12 3.95 7.96
C THR A 36 -3.03 3.30 8.81
N ILE A 37 -1.78 3.49 8.42
CA ILE A 37 -0.61 2.86 9.03
C ILE A 37 0.17 3.93 9.80
N TYR A 38 0.43 3.66 11.08
CA TYR A 38 1.28 4.48 11.92
C TYR A 38 2.57 3.72 12.21
N ALA A 39 3.71 4.27 11.79
CA ALA A 39 5.02 3.67 12.01
C ALA A 39 5.94 4.63 12.76
N SER A 40 6.62 4.12 13.78
CA SER A 40 7.69 4.85 14.46
C SER A 40 8.93 4.90 13.58
N LEU A 41 9.52 6.08 13.44
CA LEU A 41 10.75 6.32 12.70
C LEU A 41 11.95 6.28 13.64
N ASN A 42 13.09 5.79 13.13
CA ASN A 42 14.35 5.76 13.89
C ASN A 42 14.96 7.16 14.10
N LYS A 43 14.53 8.13 13.30
CA LYS A 43 14.88 9.54 13.39
C LYS A 43 13.68 10.38 12.96
N GLU A 44 13.65 11.63 13.36
CA GLU A 44 12.65 12.56 12.83
C GLU A 44 12.86 12.72 11.33
N MET A 45 11.75 12.75 10.59
CA MET A 45 11.75 13.00 9.16
C MET A 45 10.63 13.99 8.83
N GLU A 46 10.92 14.89 7.91
CA GLU A 46 9.93 15.79 7.33
C GLU A 46 9.02 15.03 6.35
N THR A 47 7.78 15.51 6.17
CA THR A 47 6.84 14.92 5.21
C THR A 47 7.44 14.83 3.80
N SER A 48 8.26 15.79 3.39
CA SER A 48 8.94 15.75 2.08
C SER A 48 9.94 14.61 1.95
N GLU A 49 10.64 14.24 3.03
CA GLU A 49 11.62 13.16 2.99
C GLU A 49 10.94 11.81 2.78
N ILE A 50 9.87 11.55 3.53
CA ILE A 50 9.07 10.30 3.40
C ILE A 50 8.37 10.27 2.04
N PHE A 51 7.80 11.40 1.60
CA PHE A 51 7.19 11.52 0.28
C PHE A 51 8.17 11.17 -0.84
N ASN A 52 9.37 11.74 -0.82
CA ASN A 52 10.39 11.46 -1.82
C ASN A 52 10.85 9.99 -1.77
N LEU A 53 10.97 9.41 -0.57
CA LEU A 53 11.30 7.99 -0.40
C LEU A 53 10.27 7.08 -1.09
N TYR A 54 8.98 7.29 -0.82
CA TYR A 54 7.91 6.52 -1.45
C TYR A 54 7.84 6.75 -2.95
N ARG A 55 7.92 8.02 -3.40
CA ARG A 55 7.86 8.37 -4.81
C ARG A 55 9.00 7.76 -5.61
N ASN A 56 10.22 7.77 -5.06
CA ASN A 56 11.38 7.18 -5.72
C ASN A 56 11.25 5.66 -5.79
N PHE A 57 10.84 5.02 -4.70
CA PHE A 57 10.67 3.56 -4.64
C PHE A 57 9.64 3.05 -5.66
N TYR A 58 8.47 3.69 -5.76
CA TYR A 58 7.40 3.28 -6.68
C TYR A 58 7.45 3.99 -8.05
N SER A 59 8.56 4.65 -8.40
CA SER A 59 8.66 5.49 -9.60
C SER A 59 8.47 4.73 -10.92
N PHE A 60 8.84 3.45 -10.94
CA PHE A 60 8.70 2.56 -12.09
C PHE A 60 7.55 1.57 -11.96
N GLU A 61 6.74 1.67 -10.89
CA GLU A 61 5.69 0.71 -10.61
C GLU A 61 4.39 1.10 -11.34
N PRO A 62 3.86 0.24 -12.23
CA PRO A 62 2.72 0.60 -13.06
C PRO A 62 1.46 0.78 -12.22
N PHE A 63 1.27 -0.05 -11.19
CA PHE A 63 0.03 -0.14 -10.42
C PHE A 63 0.07 0.54 -9.05
N VAL A 64 1.20 1.06 -8.61
CA VAL A 64 1.30 1.81 -7.34
C VAL A 64 1.47 3.29 -7.62
N LYS A 65 0.57 4.13 -7.09
CA LYS A 65 0.57 5.58 -7.30
C LYS A 65 0.70 6.31 -5.97
N VAL A 66 1.85 6.96 -5.78
CA VAL A 66 2.07 7.88 -4.67
C VAL A 66 1.46 9.23 -5.05
N LEU A 67 0.45 9.66 -4.29
CA LEU A 67 -0.24 10.94 -4.51
C LEU A 67 0.64 12.12 -4.11
N ASN A 68 0.29 13.33 -4.57
CA ASN A 68 1.10 14.51 -4.28
C ASN A 68 1.16 14.81 -2.79
N LYS A 69 2.17 15.59 -2.37
CA LYS A 69 2.33 16.00 -0.98
C LYS A 69 1.05 16.70 -0.47
N GLY A 70 0.46 16.17 0.61
CA GLY A 70 -0.77 16.69 1.21
C GLY A 70 -2.06 16.08 0.66
N GLU A 71 -1.99 15.25 -0.38
CA GLU A 71 -3.13 14.49 -0.89
C GLU A 71 -3.22 13.13 -0.20
N PHE A 72 -4.46 12.68 0.03
CA PHE A 72 -4.74 11.37 0.61
C PHE A 72 -5.76 10.63 -0.24
N PRO A 73 -5.57 9.31 -0.42
CA PRO A 73 -6.39 8.53 -1.34
C PRO A 73 -7.78 8.25 -0.77
N GLN A 74 -8.77 8.14 -1.65
CA GLN A 74 -10.12 7.67 -1.31
C GLN A 74 -10.35 6.28 -1.91
N THR A 75 -11.17 5.45 -1.26
CA THR A 75 -11.47 4.10 -1.76
C THR A 75 -12.18 4.12 -3.11
N LYS A 76 -12.95 5.18 -3.38
CA LYS A 76 -13.64 5.38 -4.67
C LYS A 76 -12.67 5.50 -5.86
N ASP A 77 -11.45 5.99 -5.62
CA ASP A 77 -10.47 6.31 -6.66
C ASP A 77 -9.83 5.08 -7.31
N VAL A 78 -10.06 3.90 -6.72
CA VAL A 78 -9.42 2.63 -7.09
C VAL A 78 -10.44 1.55 -7.45
N LEU A 79 -11.75 1.85 -7.37
CA LEU A 79 -12.82 0.88 -7.63
C LEU A 79 -12.75 0.32 -9.05
N GLY A 80 -12.76 -1.01 -9.16
CA GLY A 80 -12.68 -1.70 -10.45
C GLY A 80 -11.33 -1.61 -11.15
N THR A 81 -10.29 -1.12 -10.47
CA THR A 81 -8.94 -0.97 -11.04
C THR A 81 -7.92 -1.87 -10.35
N ASN A 82 -6.78 -2.12 -11.00
CA ASN A 82 -5.64 -2.78 -10.39
C ASN A 82 -4.72 -1.82 -9.60
N TYR A 83 -5.14 -0.57 -9.37
CA TYR A 83 -4.30 0.42 -8.69
C TYR A 83 -4.30 0.29 -7.16
N CYS A 84 -3.14 0.56 -6.58
CA CYS A 84 -2.97 0.94 -5.18
C CYS A 84 -2.54 2.41 -5.12
N ARG A 85 -3.27 3.26 -4.38
CA ARG A 85 -2.93 4.68 -4.18
C ARG A 85 -2.41 4.89 -2.77
N ILE A 86 -1.35 5.69 -2.62
CA ILE A 86 -0.67 5.92 -1.35
C ILE A 86 -0.50 7.42 -1.11
N GLY A 87 -0.94 7.92 0.05
CA GLY A 87 -0.60 9.23 0.58
C GLY A 87 0.25 9.07 1.84
N VAL A 88 1.21 9.96 2.05
CA VAL A 88 2.12 9.90 3.22
C VAL A 88 2.28 11.26 3.88
N THR A 89 2.40 11.25 5.20
CA THR A 89 2.80 12.42 5.98
C THR A 89 3.65 12.00 7.19
N ALA A 90 4.43 12.94 7.72
CA ALA A 90 5.22 12.75 8.92
C ALA A 90 4.71 13.66 10.04
N ASN A 91 4.85 13.21 11.28
CA ASN A 91 4.65 14.01 12.47
C ASN A 91 5.69 13.60 13.51
N LYS A 92 6.72 14.45 13.72
CA LYS A 92 7.88 14.16 14.56
C LYS A 92 8.57 12.86 14.14
N ASN A 93 8.58 11.87 15.03
CA ASN A 93 9.15 10.55 14.82
C ASN A 93 8.10 9.51 14.35
N LYS A 94 6.99 9.93 13.76
CA LYS A 94 5.96 9.03 13.22
C LYS A 94 5.70 9.28 11.75
N ALA A 95 5.71 8.22 10.96
CA ALA A 95 5.15 8.21 9.62
C ALA A 95 3.69 7.78 9.68
N ILE A 96 2.86 8.48 8.90
CA ILE A 96 1.46 8.14 8.69
C ILE A 96 1.30 7.86 7.20
N ILE A 97 0.92 6.62 6.88
CA ILE A 97 0.74 6.16 5.51
C ILE A 97 -0.73 5.77 5.34
N ILE A 98 -1.38 6.37 4.35
CA ILE A 98 -2.74 6.02 3.97
C ILE A 98 -2.67 5.37 2.60
N SER A 99 -3.19 4.15 2.48
CA SER A 99 -3.28 3.48 1.17
C SER A 99 -4.67 2.94 0.89
N THR A 100 -5.06 2.96 -0.38
CA THR A 100 -6.31 2.37 -0.86
C THR A 100 -6.09 1.44 -2.04
N LEU A 101 -6.93 0.40 -2.10
CA LEU A 101 -7.07 -0.49 -3.25
C LEU A 101 -8.51 -1.00 -3.36
N ASP A 102 -8.90 -1.55 -4.50
CA ASP A 102 -10.11 -2.38 -4.59
C ASP A 102 -9.78 -3.80 -4.09
N ASN A 103 -10.50 -4.24 -3.04
CA ASN A 103 -10.26 -5.49 -2.33
C ASN A 103 -10.54 -6.75 -3.17
N LEU A 104 -11.34 -6.63 -4.24
CA LEU A 104 -11.61 -7.74 -5.16
C LEU A 104 -10.70 -7.70 -6.40
N MET A 105 -10.20 -6.52 -6.75
CA MET A 105 -9.22 -6.36 -7.82
C MET A 105 -7.80 -6.53 -7.25
N LYS A 106 -7.08 -5.43 -7.00
CA LYS A 106 -5.67 -5.47 -6.56
C LYS A 106 -5.49 -6.23 -5.25
N GLY A 107 -6.55 -6.32 -4.42
CA GLY A 107 -6.58 -7.15 -3.22
C GLY A 107 -6.77 -8.65 -3.45
N ALA A 108 -7.18 -9.08 -4.65
CA ALA A 108 -7.43 -10.47 -4.99
C ALA A 108 -7.23 -10.79 -6.49
N ALA A 109 -8.28 -10.68 -7.31
CA ALA A 109 -8.32 -11.31 -8.63
C ALA A 109 -7.33 -10.69 -9.63
N SER A 110 -7.23 -9.36 -9.69
CA SER A 110 -6.34 -8.72 -10.65
C SER A 110 -4.87 -8.86 -10.25
N GLN A 111 -4.57 -8.97 -8.95
CA GLN A 111 -3.24 -9.35 -8.48
C GLN A 111 -2.87 -10.79 -8.89
N ALA A 112 -3.84 -11.71 -8.90
CA ALA A 112 -3.61 -13.06 -9.40
C ALA A 112 -3.32 -13.09 -10.92
N VAL A 113 -4.05 -12.29 -11.70
CA VAL A 113 -3.77 -12.11 -13.15
C VAL A 113 -2.40 -11.46 -13.36
N GLN A 114 -2.02 -10.48 -12.54
CA GLN A 114 -0.71 -9.83 -12.61
C GLN A 114 0.42 -10.84 -12.39
N ASN A 115 0.29 -11.70 -11.37
CA ASN A 115 1.24 -12.78 -11.11
C ASN A 115 1.27 -13.78 -12.27
N MET A 116 0.11 -14.16 -12.81
CA MET A 116 0.01 -15.06 -13.97
C MET A 116 0.76 -14.48 -15.17
N ASN A 117 0.56 -13.21 -15.52
CA ASN A 117 1.25 -12.56 -16.63
C ASN A 117 2.77 -12.73 -16.52
N ILE A 118 3.33 -12.45 -15.33
CA ILE A 118 4.76 -12.62 -15.07
C ILE A 118 5.18 -14.09 -15.20
N MET A 119 4.41 -15.02 -14.62
CA MET A 119 4.72 -16.46 -14.67
C MET A 119 4.76 -17.02 -16.10
N PHE A 120 3.93 -16.48 -17.00
CA PHE A 120 3.87 -16.88 -18.41
C PHE A 120 4.76 -16.02 -19.33
N GLY A 121 5.53 -15.08 -18.77
CA GLY A 121 6.44 -14.21 -19.53
C GLY A 121 5.74 -13.16 -20.37
N TRP A 122 4.49 -12.82 -20.06
CA TRP A 122 3.76 -11.71 -20.67
C TRP A 122 4.09 -10.38 -20.00
N GLU A 123 3.70 -9.26 -20.61
CA GLU A 123 3.80 -7.96 -19.95
C GLU A 123 2.94 -7.98 -18.67
N GLU A 124 3.50 -7.55 -17.55
CA GLU A 124 2.84 -7.56 -16.24
C GLU A 124 1.44 -6.91 -16.28
N SER A 125 1.30 -5.86 -17.08
CA SER A 125 0.08 -5.05 -17.22
C SER A 125 -1.01 -5.66 -18.11
N THR A 126 -0.75 -6.82 -18.74
CA THR A 126 -1.65 -7.41 -19.73
C THR A 126 -3.03 -7.68 -19.15
N GLY A 127 -4.06 -6.99 -19.66
CA GLY A 127 -5.45 -7.18 -19.23
C GLY A 127 -5.80 -6.59 -17.86
N LEU A 128 -5.01 -5.62 -17.37
CA LEU A 128 -5.10 -5.04 -16.01
C LEU A 128 -5.18 -3.51 -15.97
#